data_AF-A0A8T0M4K6-F1
#
_entry.id   AF-A0A8T0M4K6-F1
#
_cell.length_a   1.000
_cell.length_b   1.000
_cell.length_c   1.000
_cell.angle_alpha   90.00
_cell.angle_beta   90.00
_cell.angle_gamma   90.00
#
_symmetry.space_group_name_H-M   'P 1'
#
loop_
_entity.id
_entity.type
_entity.pdbx_description
1 polymer ?
#
loop_
_entity_poly.entity_id
_entity_poly.type
_entity_poly.pdbx_seq_one_letter_code
_entity_poly.pdbx_strand_id
1 'polypeptide(L)'
;MESQETEFSIDSSALYANEDNSSTTSSGNSTAVTALEELQELFTTDPNTERVSFRGRKFSQTEAEAALTFVQTHFPRLRHLDLRDNDLYELPRDFASSAVSTLSTAVPTEAFLQQLKAVVKAFHECDSLGKTNNNSKVKLFSQLDRHVELLAQQLKRQEPDDGKTELSEAMLQTRWSLLELLDLIHCVYASKVKYDDRAITAGAPRETIEQHLYTYLNTRFGLPKLIVDYASAVWKAAEHFARRENDAAVFVALLRNRLDEGFLDIKRKLQSAIVELLRAFFTARHPKKQGKAIAALVQNRMDDLLQEEEWRNLLTYLYEPQDSATLLRLVQQKAEKYQTLQLQRQKPQPNEKPSLALPFTDFEQVLYGYQLQGRLDLLDNFRRAFEELDTDRVGVIGRPECAVTKLVETLDPFNHDVITFSDAANALLPDIRRANTKTDSTTTSQSKIKKITS
;
A
#
# COMPACT_ATOMS: atom_id res chain seq x y z
N MET A 1 36.71 12.95 29.53
CA MET A 1 37.22 13.47 28.25
C MET A 1 36.01 13.74 27.39
N GLU A 2 35.52 14.97 27.51
CA GLU A 2 34.53 15.56 26.62
C GLU A 2 35.06 15.57 25.20
N SER A 3 34.22 15.21 24.24
CA SER A 3 34.47 15.44 22.82
C SER A 3 33.28 16.18 22.25
N GLN A 4 33.59 17.37 21.75
CA GLN A 4 32.70 18.44 21.34
C GLN A 4 31.82 18.08 20.15
N GLU A 5 30.54 18.42 20.27
CA GLU A 5 29.62 18.57 19.15
C GLU A 5 29.94 19.88 18.43
N THR A 6 30.32 19.80 17.16
CA THR A 6 30.43 20.95 16.28
C THR A 6 29.07 21.24 15.66
N GLU A 7 28.41 22.29 16.17
CA GLU A 7 27.25 22.93 15.55
C GLU A 7 27.63 23.53 14.19
N PHE A 8 26.97 23.08 13.13
CA PHE A 8 26.90 23.81 11.86
C PHE A 8 25.60 24.59 11.84
N SER A 9 25.69 25.87 12.20
CA SER A 9 24.63 26.85 12.02
C SER A 9 24.58 27.24 10.54
N ILE A 10 23.50 26.86 9.84
CA ILE A 10 23.16 27.41 8.52
C ILE A 10 21.98 28.35 8.73
N ASP A 11 22.32 29.63 8.68
CA ASP A 11 21.40 30.76 8.66
C ASP A 11 20.36 30.57 7.52
N SER A 12 19.12 30.27 7.90
CA SER A 12 18.00 30.00 6.98
C SER A 12 17.09 31.23 6.80
N SER A 13 17.61 32.44 7.01
CA SER A 13 16.83 33.68 6.97
C SER A 13 16.74 34.37 5.59
N ALA A 14 16.99 33.64 4.49
CA ALA A 14 16.93 34.21 3.13
C ALA A 14 16.22 33.32 2.10
N LEU A 15 15.05 32.75 2.46
CA LEU A 15 14.13 32.12 1.50
C LEU A 15 12.66 32.47 1.82
N TYR A 16 12.40 33.73 2.15
CA TYR A 16 11.04 34.30 2.15
C TYR A 16 10.93 35.31 1.01
N ALA A 17 10.62 34.81 -0.18
CA ALA A 17 9.90 35.51 -1.24
C ALA A 17 9.80 34.56 -2.45
N ASN A 18 8.61 34.48 -3.04
CA ASN A 18 8.23 33.75 -4.27
C ASN A 18 7.42 32.46 -4.08
N GLU A 19 6.42 32.49 -3.21
CA GLU A 19 5.11 31.93 -3.57
C GLU A 19 4.39 32.97 -4.44
N ASP A 20 4.62 32.93 -5.76
CA ASP A 20 3.79 33.54 -6.84
C ASP A 20 4.56 33.69 -8.16
N ASN A 21 5.22 32.62 -8.63
CA ASN A 21 5.62 32.52 -10.04
C ASN A 21 4.85 31.38 -10.69
N SER A 22 3.53 31.60 -10.81
CA SER A 22 2.72 30.98 -11.84
C SER A 22 2.99 31.73 -13.14
N SER A 23 3.76 31.14 -14.04
CA SER A 23 3.89 31.64 -15.41
C SER A 23 2.79 31.04 -16.27
N THR A 24 1.57 31.57 -16.15
CA THR A 24 0.63 31.68 -17.26
C THR A 24 0.20 33.15 -17.33
N THR A 25 0.89 33.91 -18.17
CA THR A 25 0.58 35.32 -18.40
C THR A 25 -0.79 35.44 -19.08
N SER A 26 -1.80 35.94 -18.37
CA SER A 26 -3.01 36.46 -18.99
C SER A 26 -2.72 37.86 -19.56
N SER A 27 -2.09 37.91 -20.73
CA SER A 27 -2.01 39.14 -21.50
C SER A 27 -3.31 39.33 -22.27
N GLY A 28 -4.07 40.37 -21.90
CA GLY A 28 -5.23 40.82 -22.66
C GLY A 28 -4.86 41.13 -24.11
N ASN A 29 -5.76 40.75 -25.01
CA ASN A 29 -5.73 40.84 -26.48
C ASN A 29 -4.90 39.78 -27.22
N SER A 30 -5.48 38.60 -27.44
CA SER A 30 -5.40 37.85 -28.71
C SER A 30 -6.30 36.62 -28.62
N THR A 31 -6.66 36.04 -29.77
CA THR A 31 -7.39 34.76 -29.96
C THR A 31 -7.30 33.82 -28.77
N ALA A 32 -8.45 33.34 -28.26
CA ALA A 32 -8.52 32.42 -27.12
C ALA A 32 -7.63 31.19 -27.37
N VAL A 33 -6.43 31.19 -26.78
CA VAL A 33 -5.49 30.08 -26.87
C VAL A 33 -6.11 28.92 -26.11
N THR A 34 -6.30 27.81 -26.81
CA THR A 34 -6.88 26.61 -26.21
C THR A 34 -5.90 26.01 -25.21
N ALA A 35 -6.38 25.29 -24.18
CA ALA A 35 -5.48 24.63 -23.24
C ALA A 35 -4.54 23.61 -23.91
N LEU A 36 -4.94 23.06 -25.05
CA LEU A 36 -4.11 22.15 -25.83
C LEU A 36 -2.93 22.88 -26.50
N GLU A 37 -3.14 24.10 -27.01
CA GLU A 37 -2.08 24.92 -27.61
C GLU A 37 -1.05 25.34 -26.54
N GLU A 38 -1.50 25.72 -25.34
CA GLU A 38 -0.58 26.02 -24.24
C GLU A 38 0.21 24.80 -23.76
N LEU A 39 -0.41 23.61 -23.75
CA LEU A 39 0.29 22.38 -23.44
C LEU A 39 1.35 22.03 -24.48
N GLN A 40 1.07 22.28 -25.75
CA GLN A 40 2.04 22.08 -26.82
C GLN A 40 3.21 23.06 -26.66
N GLU A 41 2.95 24.32 -26.34
CA GLU A 41 3.98 25.32 -26.04
C GLU A 41 4.80 24.93 -24.79
N LEU A 42 4.14 24.49 -23.72
CA LEU A 42 4.80 24.03 -22.50
C LEU A 42 5.65 22.79 -22.76
N PHE A 43 5.17 21.82 -23.55
CA PHE A 43 5.95 20.63 -23.89
C PHE A 43 7.18 20.96 -24.73
N THR A 44 7.07 21.91 -25.66
CA THR A 44 8.23 22.36 -26.44
C THR A 44 9.25 23.11 -25.59
N THR A 45 8.81 23.79 -24.53
CA THR A 45 9.66 24.58 -23.64
C THR A 45 10.29 23.74 -22.53
N ASP A 46 9.49 22.94 -21.83
CA ASP A 46 9.92 22.04 -20.75
C ASP A 46 9.15 20.70 -20.79
N PRO A 47 9.65 19.71 -21.56
CA PRO A 47 9.03 18.40 -21.67
C PRO A 47 9.13 17.57 -20.38
N ASN A 48 9.96 17.98 -19.41
CA ASN A 48 10.15 17.27 -18.14
C ASN A 48 9.37 17.91 -16.98
N THR A 49 8.47 18.84 -17.28
CA THR A 49 7.62 19.52 -16.31
C THR A 49 6.96 18.53 -15.34
N GLU A 50 7.16 18.74 -14.04
CA GLU A 50 6.53 17.93 -12.99
C GLU A 50 5.17 18.48 -12.52
N ARG A 51 4.79 19.69 -12.96
CA ARG A 51 3.58 20.42 -12.52
C ARG A 51 2.87 21.13 -13.66
N VAL A 52 1.58 20.84 -13.83
CA VAL A 52 0.69 21.53 -14.79
C VAL A 52 -0.54 22.03 -14.04
N SER A 53 -1.04 23.21 -14.39
CA SER A 53 -2.27 23.76 -13.81
C SER A 53 -3.24 24.18 -14.89
N PHE A 54 -4.48 23.70 -14.77
CA PHE A 54 -5.65 24.14 -15.52
C PHE A 54 -6.71 24.77 -14.62
N ARG A 55 -6.29 25.31 -13.49
CA ARG A 55 -7.21 25.87 -12.53
C ARG A 55 -8.12 26.94 -13.16
N GLY A 56 -9.42 26.85 -12.93
CA GLY A 56 -10.39 27.87 -13.35
C GLY A 56 -10.66 27.96 -14.85
N ARG A 57 -10.17 27.00 -15.65
CA ARG A 57 -10.32 26.98 -17.12
C ARG A 57 -11.75 26.74 -17.60
N LYS A 58 -12.64 26.26 -16.73
CA LYS A 58 -14.05 25.91 -17.03
C LYS A 58 -14.16 25.01 -18.26
N PHE A 59 -13.36 23.96 -18.30
CA PHE A 59 -13.38 23.02 -19.42
C PHE A 59 -14.78 22.45 -19.67
N SER A 60 -15.16 22.37 -20.94
CA SER A 60 -16.11 21.34 -21.38
C SER A 60 -15.47 19.95 -21.25
N GLN A 61 -16.28 18.92 -21.05
CA GLN A 61 -15.77 17.55 -20.88
C GLN A 61 -14.90 17.11 -22.07
N THR A 62 -15.26 17.52 -23.29
CA THR A 62 -14.51 17.24 -24.53
C THR A 62 -13.17 17.95 -24.61
N GLU A 63 -13.06 19.19 -24.13
CA GLU A 63 -11.79 19.93 -24.10
C GLU A 63 -10.86 19.36 -23.02
N ALA A 64 -11.42 18.98 -21.87
CA ALA A 64 -10.66 18.30 -20.83
C ALA A 64 -10.11 16.97 -21.33
N GLU A 65 -10.89 16.18 -22.06
CA GLU A 65 -10.43 14.90 -22.59
C GLU A 65 -9.22 15.05 -23.51
N ALA A 66 -9.25 16.00 -24.46
CA ALA A 66 -8.13 16.26 -25.35
C ALA A 66 -6.89 16.78 -24.61
N ALA A 67 -7.06 17.74 -23.70
CA ALA A 67 -5.95 18.32 -22.93
C ALA A 67 -5.32 17.29 -21.97
N LEU A 68 -6.15 16.52 -21.26
CA LEU A 68 -5.69 15.49 -20.34
C LEU A 68 -5.00 14.33 -21.06
N THR A 69 -5.53 13.89 -22.20
CA THR A 69 -4.86 12.87 -23.04
C THR A 69 -3.48 13.34 -23.50
N PHE A 70 -3.37 14.61 -23.90
CA PHE A 70 -2.08 15.20 -24.27
C PHE A 70 -1.11 15.21 -23.09
N VAL A 71 -1.58 15.63 -21.90
CA VAL A 71 -0.78 15.66 -20.67
C VAL A 71 -0.21 14.28 -20.35
N GLN A 72 -1.03 13.23 -20.39
CA GLN A 72 -0.58 11.87 -20.11
C GLN A 72 0.47 11.37 -21.08
N THR A 73 0.31 11.70 -22.36
CA THR A 73 1.15 11.16 -23.42
C THR A 73 2.52 11.85 -23.45
N HIS A 74 2.56 13.14 -23.11
CA HIS A 74 3.73 13.98 -23.33
C HIS A 74 4.49 14.35 -22.06
N PHE A 75 3.90 14.24 -20.87
CA PHE A 75 4.57 14.59 -19.60
C PHE A 75 4.71 13.38 -18.66
N PRO A 76 5.62 12.43 -18.95
CA PRO A 76 5.79 11.20 -18.17
C PRO A 76 6.31 11.44 -16.73
N ARG A 77 6.79 12.65 -16.43
CA ARG A 77 7.28 13.05 -15.11
C ARG A 77 6.27 13.86 -14.29
N LEU A 78 5.06 14.04 -14.81
CA LEU A 78 4.07 14.87 -14.15
C LEU A 78 3.64 14.28 -12.81
N ARG A 79 3.87 15.03 -11.73
CA ARG A 79 3.47 14.66 -10.37
C ARG A 79 2.25 15.43 -9.90
N HIS A 80 2.06 16.66 -10.35
CA HIS A 80 0.94 17.50 -9.93
C HIS A 80 0.16 18.04 -11.13
N LEU A 81 -1.15 17.91 -11.08
CA LEU A 81 -2.06 18.41 -12.11
C LEU A 81 -3.23 19.13 -11.45
N ASP A 82 -3.16 20.46 -11.37
CA ASP A 82 -4.20 21.24 -10.70
C ASP A 82 -5.41 21.47 -11.62
N LEU A 83 -6.52 20.78 -11.34
CA LEU A 83 -7.79 20.92 -12.06
C LEU A 83 -8.85 21.67 -11.24
N ARG A 84 -8.48 22.36 -10.15
CA ARG A 84 -9.43 23.08 -9.29
C ARG A 84 -10.26 24.10 -10.08
N ASP A 85 -11.43 24.42 -9.55
CA ASP A 85 -12.32 25.45 -10.13
C ASP A 85 -12.74 25.14 -11.59
N ASN A 86 -12.73 23.86 -11.98
CA ASN A 86 -13.38 23.35 -13.19
C ASN A 86 -14.64 22.58 -12.84
N ASP A 87 -15.60 22.55 -13.77
CA ASP A 87 -16.88 21.83 -13.62
C ASP A 87 -16.81 20.38 -14.12
N LEU A 88 -15.63 19.76 -14.05
CA LEU A 88 -15.42 18.37 -14.48
C LEU A 88 -16.16 17.41 -13.56
N TYR A 89 -16.89 16.48 -14.18
CA TYR A 89 -17.63 15.43 -13.49
C TYR A 89 -17.03 14.03 -13.73
N GLU A 90 -16.08 13.90 -14.67
CA GLU A 90 -15.32 12.67 -14.92
C GLU A 90 -13.92 13.01 -15.47
N LEU A 91 -12.96 12.11 -15.26
CA LEU A 91 -11.65 12.16 -15.91
C LEU A 91 -11.59 11.08 -17.03
N PRO A 92 -10.76 11.25 -18.08
CA PRO A 92 -10.70 10.31 -19.20
C PRO A 92 -10.45 8.87 -18.72
N ARG A 93 -11.07 7.90 -19.41
CA ARG A 93 -11.08 6.48 -19.00
C ARG A 93 -9.67 5.87 -18.87
N ASP A 94 -8.71 6.41 -19.61
CA ASP A 94 -7.32 5.97 -19.59
C ASP A 94 -6.41 6.88 -18.75
N PHE A 95 -6.98 7.86 -18.02
CA PHE A 95 -6.20 8.85 -17.28
C PHE A 95 -5.24 8.24 -16.24
N ALA A 96 -5.59 7.06 -15.71
CA ALA A 96 -4.75 6.31 -14.78
C ALA A 96 -4.23 4.97 -15.32
N SER A 97 -4.35 4.71 -16.64
CA SER A 97 -4.14 3.38 -17.26
C SER A 97 -2.95 3.31 -18.24
N SER A 98 -2.22 4.41 -18.48
CA SER A 98 -1.18 4.47 -19.51
C SER A 98 0.19 4.02 -19.01
N ALA A 99 0.26 2.77 -18.54
CA ALA A 99 1.47 1.95 -18.52
C ALA A 99 1.10 0.46 -18.76
N VAL A 100 0.73 0.16 -20.02
CA VAL A 100 0.74 -1.15 -20.70
C VAL A 100 -0.36 -2.17 -20.34
N SER A 101 -1.14 -2.50 -21.37
CA SER A 101 -2.05 -3.65 -21.47
C SER A 101 -1.33 -5.00 -21.39
N THR A 102 -1.84 -5.94 -20.58
CA THR A 102 -2.41 -7.25 -21.00
C THR A 102 -2.65 -8.21 -19.83
N LEU A 103 -3.64 -9.10 -20.03
CA LEU A 103 -4.03 -10.31 -19.27
C LEU A 103 -5.15 -10.19 -18.22
N SER A 104 -6.32 -10.60 -18.71
CA SER A 104 -7.56 -10.95 -18.01
C SER A 104 -7.49 -12.38 -17.46
N THR A 105 -7.94 -12.56 -16.23
CA THR A 105 -8.85 -13.67 -15.84
C THR A 105 -9.69 -13.24 -14.62
N ALA A 106 -10.80 -12.53 -14.87
CA ALA A 106 -11.87 -12.43 -13.89
C ALA A 106 -12.63 -13.76 -13.83
N VAL A 107 -12.89 -14.27 -12.62
CA VAL A 107 -13.76 -15.43 -12.40
C VAL A 107 -15.20 -14.99 -12.71
N PRO A 108 -15.93 -15.66 -13.63
CA PRO A 108 -17.23 -15.19 -14.06
C PRO A 108 -18.34 -15.53 -13.06
N THR A 109 -19.43 -14.75 -13.14
CA THR A 109 -20.77 -14.89 -12.52
C THR A 109 -21.32 -16.33 -12.49
N GLU A 110 -20.77 -17.19 -13.33
CA GLU A 110 -21.03 -18.62 -13.42
C GLU A 110 -20.71 -19.39 -12.12
N ALA A 111 -19.66 -19.01 -11.37
CA ALA A 111 -19.33 -19.64 -10.09
C ALA A 111 -20.41 -19.40 -9.02
N PHE A 112 -21.05 -18.23 -9.05
CA PHE A 112 -22.16 -17.87 -8.16
C PHE A 112 -23.47 -18.56 -8.58
N LEU A 113 -23.75 -18.62 -9.87
CA LEU A 113 -24.91 -19.36 -10.40
C LEU A 113 -24.82 -20.86 -10.11
N GLN A 114 -23.61 -21.43 -10.08
CA GLN A 114 -23.40 -22.81 -9.64
C GLN A 114 -23.70 -23.02 -8.14
N GLN A 115 -23.35 -22.06 -7.28
CA GLN A 115 -23.71 -22.11 -5.85
C GLN A 115 -25.22 -21.98 -5.64
N LEU A 116 -25.90 -21.08 -6.36
CA LEU A 116 -27.35 -20.93 -6.27
C LEU A 116 -28.08 -22.20 -6.75
N LYS A 117 -27.64 -22.80 -7.86
CA LYS A 117 -28.15 -24.08 -8.34
C LYS A 117 -27.94 -25.21 -7.32
N ALA A 118 -26.81 -25.23 -6.61
CA ALA A 118 -26.55 -26.22 -5.56
C ALA A 118 -27.51 -26.09 -4.36
N VAL A 119 -27.85 -24.86 -3.95
CA VAL A 119 -28.81 -24.59 -2.87
C VAL A 119 -30.24 -24.97 -3.27
N VAL A 120 -30.67 -24.63 -4.49
CA VAL A 120 -32.01 -25.02 -5.00
C VAL A 120 -32.12 -26.55 -5.16
N LYS A 121 -31.04 -27.22 -5.59
CA LYS A 121 -30.99 -28.68 -5.65
C LYS A 121 -31.11 -29.33 -4.28
N ALA A 122 -30.42 -28.80 -3.27
CA ALA A 122 -30.54 -29.27 -1.87
C ALA A 122 -31.96 -29.08 -1.31
N PHE A 123 -32.70 -28.08 -1.79
CA PHE A 123 -34.09 -27.84 -1.43
C PHE A 123 -35.04 -28.92 -1.98
N HIS A 124 -34.89 -29.29 -3.26
CA HIS A 124 -35.67 -30.38 -3.86
C HIS A 124 -35.33 -31.76 -3.28
N GLU A 125 -34.08 -31.99 -2.88
CA GLU A 125 -33.66 -33.20 -2.16
C GLU A 125 -34.25 -33.26 -0.74
N CYS A 126 -34.49 -32.11 -0.07
CA CYS A 126 -35.12 -32.05 1.25
C CYS A 126 -36.65 -32.25 1.24
N ASP A 127 -37.32 -31.89 0.15
CA ASP A 127 -38.79 -32.00 0.05
C ASP A 127 -39.24 -33.37 -0.48
N SER A 128 -38.40 -34.07 -1.25
CA SER A 128 -38.65 -35.44 -1.72
C SER A 128 -38.49 -36.50 -0.62
N LEU A 129 -37.74 -36.20 0.45
CA LEU A 129 -37.64 -37.01 1.67
C LEU A 129 -38.48 -36.36 2.76
N GLY A 130 -39.79 -36.64 2.81
CA GLY A 130 -40.77 -36.07 3.76
C GLY A 130 -40.56 -36.37 5.26
N LYS A 131 -39.33 -36.24 5.75
CA LYS A 131 -38.87 -36.44 7.14
C LYS A 131 -37.73 -35.47 7.45
N THR A 132 -37.99 -34.18 7.45
CA THR A 132 -37.05 -33.19 8.00
C THR A 132 -37.72 -32.36 9.08
N ASN A 133 -37.06 -32.29 10.24
CA ASN A 133 -37.51 -31.60 11.44
C ASN A 133 -37.77 -30.11 11.14
N ASN A 134 -38.87 -29.53 11.65
CA ASN A 134 -39.30 -28.16 11.33
C ASN A 134 -38.19 -27.11 11.51
N ASN A 135 -37.29 -27.30 12.47
CA ASN A 135 -36.16 -26.39 12.70
C ASN A 135 -35.12 -26.37 11.55
N SER A 136 -34.97 -27.47 10.81
CA SER A 136 -34.05 -27.53 9.67
C SER A 136 -34.62 -26.79 8.46
N LYS A 137 -35.94 -26.91 8.23
CA LYS A 137 -36.64 -26.12 7.21
C LYS A 137 -36.57 -24.63 7.52
N VAL A 138 -36.80 -24.24 8.77
CA VAL A 138 -36.71 -22.83 9.21
C VAL A 138 -35.32 -22.22 8.99
N LYS A 139 -34.24 -22.98 9.27
CA LYS A 139 -32.86 -22.51 8.98
C LYS A 139 -32.60 -22.34 7.49
N LEU A 140 -33.12 -23.24 6.65
CA LEU A 140 -33.01 -23.16 5.19
C LEU A 140 -33.80 -21.97 4.62
N PHE A 141 -35.01 -21.71 5.12
CA PHE A 141 -35.79 -20.53 4.75
C PHE A 141 -35.07 -19.24 5.15
N SER A 142 -34.48 -19.17 6.36
CA SER A 142 -33.71 -18.00 6.77
C SER A 142 -32.43 -17.78 5.93
N GLN A 143 -31.83 -18.84 5.40
CA GLN A 143 -30.71 -18.75 4.46
C GLN A 143 -31.16 -18.29 3.08
N LEU A 144 -32.32 -18.75 2.60
CA LEU A 144 -32.90 -18.34 1.33
C LEU A 144 -33.35 -16.88 1.38
N ASP A 145 -34.04 -16.46 2.44
CA ASP A 145 -34.45 -15.06 2.66
C ASP A 145 -33.23 -14.15 2.69
N ARG A 146 -32.14 -14.56 3.37
CA ARG A 146 -30.88 -13.80 3.37
C ARG A 146 -30.24 -13.71 1.98
N HIS A 147 -30.31 -14.76 1.17
CA HIS A 147 -29.79 -14.75 -0.20
C HIS A 147 -30.68 -13.94 -1.15
N VAL A 148 -32.00 -13.97 -0.98
CA VAL A 148 -32.97 -13.17 -1.72
C VAL A 148 -32.84 -11.69 -1.35
N GLU A 149 -32.60 -11.36 -0.08
CA GLU A 149 -32.31 -10.00 0.40
C GLU A 149 -30.99 -9.47 -0.19
N LEU A 150 -29.97 -10.32 -0.27
CA LEU A 150 -28.70 -9.97 -0.94
C LEU A 150 -28.88 -9.78 -2.46
N LEU A 151 -29.73 -10.59 -3.09
CA LEU A 151 -30.12 -10.43 -4.50
C LEU A 151 -30.92 -9.14 -4.73
N ALA A 152 -31.87 -8.82 -3.84
CA ALA A 152 -32.64 -7.59 -3.87
C ALA A 152 -31.75 -6.37 -3.61
N GLN A 153 -30.75 -6.46 -2.73
CA GLN A 153 -29.74 -5.41 -2.54
C GLN A 153 -28.79 -5.27 -3.73
N GLN A 154 -28.45 -6.36 -4.42
CA GLN A 154 -27.66 -6.32 -5.66
C GLN A 154 -28.47 -5.77 -6.84
N LEU A 155 -29.75 -6.13 -6.97
CA LEU A 155 -30.67 -5.63 -8.00
C LEU A 155 -31.08 -4.17 -7.74
N LYS A 156 -31.27 -3.76 -6.48
CA LYS A 156 -31.53 -2.35 -6.09
C LYS A 156 -30.30 -1.45 -6.26
N ARG A 157 -29.10 -2.04 -6.40
CA ARG A 157 -27.88 -1.36 -6.86
C ARG A 157 -27.74 -1.36 -8.40
N GLN A 158 -28.63 -2.05 -9.12
CA GLN A 158 -28.60 -2.21 -10.57
C GLN A 158 -29.83 -1.63 -11.29
N GLU A 159 -30.89 -1.16 -10.62
CA GLU A 159 -31.92 -0.37 -11.30
C GLU A 159 -31.42 1.06 -11.57
N PRO A 160 -31.31 1.48 -12.84
CA PRO A 160 -30.74 2.76 -13.22
C PRO A 160 -31.81 3.86 -13.18
N ASP A 161 -31.49 4.99 -12.54
CA ASP A 161 -32.04 6.27 -12.97
C ASP A 161 -31.21 6.69 -14.19
N ASP A 162 -31.87 6.81 -15.34
CA ASP A 162 -31.31 6.68 -16.68
C ASP A 162 -30.00 7.47 -16.90
N GLY A 163 -28.91 6.73 -17.20
CA GLY A 163 -27.74 7.27 -17.89
C GLY A 163 -26.43 7.45 -17.11
N LYS A 164 -26.34 7.09 -15.82
CA LYS A 164 -25.11 7.36 -15.00
C LYS A 164 -24.31 6.14 -14.51
N THR A 165 -24.80 4.91 -14.68
CA THR A 165 -24.21 3.75 -13.98
C THR A 165 -23.10 3.02 -14.75
N GLU A 166 -23.05 3.11 -16.08
CA GLU A 166 -21.99 2.42 -16.85
C GLU A 166 -20.60 3.08 -16.71
N LEU A 167 -20.54 4.35 -16.30
CA LEU A 167 -19.29 5.11 -16.17
C LEU A 167 -18.59 4.94 -14.81
N SER A 168 -19.34 4.73 -13.72
CA SER A 168 -18.76 4.43 -12.40
C SER A 168 -18.15 3.03 -12.36
N GLU A 169 -18.73 2.07 -13.09
CA GLU A 169 -18.17 0.74 -13.24
C GLU A 169 -16.92 0.75 -14.15
N ALA A 170 -16.87 1.66 -15.14
CA ALA A 170 -15.68 1.89 -15.98
C ALA A 170 -14.52 2.57 -15.22
N MET A 171 -14.80 3.47 -14.26
CA MET A 171 -13.78 4.02 -13.33
C MET A 171 -13.39 3.02 -12.24
N LEU A 172 -14.28 2.11 -11.84
CA LEU A 172 -13.91 0.95 -11.04
C LEU A 172 -13.13 -0.10 -11.83
N GLN A 173 -13.19 -0.03 -13.17
CA GLN A 173 -12.34 -0.76 -14.12
C GLN A 173 -11.08 0.02 -14.54
N THR A 174 -10.72 1.12 -13.86
CA THR A 174 -9.38 1.70 -14.05
C THR A 174 -8.37 0.65 -13.64
N ARG A 175 -7.81 -0.03 -14.64
CA ARG A 175 -6.84 -1.11 -14.47
C ARG A 175 -5.53 -0.46 -14.07
N TRP A 176 -5.40 -0.17 -12.78
CA TRP A 176 -4.11 0.18 -12.19
C TRP A 176 -3.12 -0.93 -12.54
N SER A 177 -2.07 -0.58 -13.27
CA SER A 177 -0.91 -1.44 -13.32
C SER A 177 -0.27 -1.46 -11.93
N LEU A 178 0.49 -2.52 -11.65
CA LEU A 178 1.23 -2.58 -10.40
C LEU A 178 2.21 -1.41 -10.28
N LEU A 179 2.88 -1.04 -11.37
CA LEU A 179 3.86 0.03 -11.37
C LEU A 179 3.22 1.38 -11.01
N GLU A 180 2.10 1.73 -11.65
CA GLU A 180 1.37 2.98 -11.37
C GLU A 180 0.90 3.05 -9.91
N LEU A 181 0.43 1.93 -9.36
CA LEU A 181 0.03 1.85 -7.97
C LEU A 181 1.23 2.08 -7.04
N LEU A 182 2.36 1.40 -7.26
CA LEU A 182 3.54 1.52 -6.42
C LEU A 182 4.12 2.95 -6.46
N ASP A 183 4.15 3.57 -7.63
CA ASP A 183 4.57 4.96 -7.80
C ASP A 183 3.66 5.91 -7.01
N LEU A 184 2.33 5.70 -7.06
CA LEU A 184 1.39 6.49 -6.28
C LEU A 184 1.60 6.29 -4.77
N ILE A 185 1.77 5.05 -4.31
CA ILE A 185 2.04 4.72 -2.90
C ILE A 185 3.29 5.45 -2.41
N HIS A 186 4.38 5.40 -3.17
CA HIS A 186 5.63 6.10 -2.83
C HIS A 186 5.45 7.62 -2.81
N CYS A 187 4.66 8.18 -3.73
CA CYS A 187 4.34 9.60 -3.71
C CYS A 187 3.52 10.00 -2.47
N VAL A 188 2.54 9.18 -2.06
CA VAL A 188 1.76 9.39 -0.84
C VAL A 188 2.67 9.39 0.39
N TYR A 189 3.56 8.40 0.52
CA TYR A 189 4.53 8.36 1.62
C TYR A 189 5.44 9.58 1.65
N ALA A 190 6.03 9.95 0.51
CA ALA A 190 6.90 11.12 0.41
C ALA A 190 6.15 12.43 0.75
N SER A 191 4.88 12.54 0.34
CA SER A 191 4.03 13.67 0.71
C SER A 191 3.68 13.67 2.20
N LYS A 192 3.49 12.49 2.82
CA LYS A 192 3.12 12.37 4.23
C LYS A 192 4.24 12.84 5.14
N VAL A 193 5.48 12.45 4.86
CA VAL A 193 6.65 12.93 5.62
C VAL A 193 6.70 14.46 5.64
N LYS A 194 6.56 15.10 4.47
CA LYS A 194 6.53 16.57 4.36
C LYS A 194 5.32 17.21 5.02
N TYR A 195 4.19 16.50 5.09
CA TYR A 195 3.01 16.98 5.78
C TYR A 195 3.22 16.94 7.29
N ASP A 196 3.73 15.84 7.82
CA ASP A 196 3.99 15.66 9.24
C ASP A 196 5.00 16.70 9.77
N ASP A 197 6.09 16.95 9.05
CA ASP A 197 7.07 17.99 9.44
C ASP A 197 6.42 19.38 9.54
N ARG A 198 5.53 19.71 8.58
CA ARG A 198 4.79 20.96 8.58
C ARG A 198 3.73 21.00 9.67
N ALA A 199 3.03 19.89 9.91
CA ALA A 199 2.02 19.80 10.96
C ALA A 199 2.65 19.99 12.34
N ILE A 200 3.80 19.36 12.60
CA ILE A 200 4.56 19.56 13.84
C ILE A 200 4.99 21.02 13.99
N THR A 201 5.53 21.62 12.92
CA THR A 201 6.01 23.03 12.97
C THR A 201 4.86 24.03 13.15
N ALA A 202 3.71 23.77 12.53
CA ALA A 202 2.53 24.63 12.60
C ALA A 202 1.66 24.36 13.82
N GLY A 203 1.97 23.33 14.62
CA GLY A 203 1.11 22.86 15.70
C GLY A 203 -0.25 22.42 15.19
N ALA A 204 -0.31 21.68 14.08
CA ALA A 204 -1.51 21.07 13.53
C ALA A 204 -1.56 19.57 13.89
N PRO A 205 -2.75 18.94 13.94
CA PRO A 205 -2.86 17.51 14.22
C PRO A 205 -2.25 16.67 13.09
N ARG A 206 -1.67 15.53 13.43
CA ARG A 206 -1.19 14.55 12.44
C ARG A 206 -2.37 13.78 11.85
N GLU A 207 -2.19 13.34 10.61
CA GLU A 207 -3.17 12.53 9.89
C GLU A 207 -2.75 11.06 9.84
N THR A 208 -3.72 10.15 9.77
CA THR A 208 -3.46 8.76 9.38
C THR A 208 -3.06 8.68 7.89
N ILE A 209 -2.51 7.55 7.43
CA ILE A 209 -2.20 7.36 6.00
C ILE A 209 -3.46 7.44 5.13
N GLU A 210 -4.60 6.97 5.63
CA GLU A 210 -5.87 7.08 4.91
C GLU A 210 -6.30 8.54 4.80
N GLN A 211 -6.34 9.30 5.90
CA GLN A 211 -6.67 10.73 5.87
C GLN A 211 -5.73 11.50 4.93
N HIS A 212 -4.43 11.23 5.02
CA HIS A 212 -3.45 11.88 4.15
C HIS A 212 -3.57 11.47 2.69
N LEU A 213 -4.07 10.27 2.37
CA LEU A 213 -4.38 9.90 0.99
C LEU A 213 -5.43 10.86 0.40
N TYR A 214 -6.49 11.18 1.15
CA TYR A 214 -7.48 12.18 0.72
C TYR A 214 -6.85 13.57 0.56
N THR A 215 -6.03 14.01 1.52
CA THR A 215 -5.27 15.29 1.46
C THR A 215 -4.37 15.35 0.22
N TYR A 216 -3.66 14.26 -0.08
CA TYR A 216 -2.78 14.13 -1.23
C TYR A 216 -3.56 14.18 -2.55
N LEU A 217 -4.64 13.41 -2.68
CA LEU A 217 -5.49 13.40 -3.87
C LEU A 217 -6.15 14.77 -4.12
N ASN A 218 -6.59 15.44 -3.06
CA ASN A 218 -7.11 16.80 -3.14
C ASN A 218 -6.05 17.78 -3.64
N THR A 219 -4.84 17.71 -3.08
CA THR A 219 -3.73 18.59 -3.49
C THR A 219 -3.27 18.29 -4.92
N ARG A 220 -3.30 17.02 -5.33
CA ARG A 220 -2.79 16.57 -6.62
C ARG A 220 -3.73 16.90 -7.77
N PHE A 221 -5.04 16.72 -7.60
CA PHE A 221 -6.04 16.83 -8.66
C PHE A 221 -7.04 17.98 -8.43
N GLY A 222 -7.36 18.28 -7.17
CA GLY A 222 -8.23 19.41 -6.87
C GLY A 222 -9.69 19.26 -7.31
N LEU A 223 -10.14 18.01 -7.45
CA LEU A 223 -11.52 17.67 -7.86
C LEU A 223 -12.24 16.96 -6.71
N PRO A 224 -12.80 17.69 -5.72
CA PRO A 224 -13.40 17.12 -4.51
C PRO A 224 -14.45 16.03 -4.79
N LYS A 225 -15.21 16.21 -5.88
CA LYS A 225 -16.27 15.28 -6.30
C LYS A 225 -15.74 13.90 -6.70
N LEU A 226 -14.47 13.78 -7.10
CA LEU A 226 -13.88 12.53 -7.57
C LEU A 226 -12.94 11.87 -6.55
N ILE A 227 -12.56 12.57 -5.47
CA ILE A 227 -11.54 12.08 -4.53
C ILE A 227 -11.95 10.73 -3.92
N VAL A 228 -13.23 10.57 -3.57
CA VAL A 228 -13.75 9.35 -2.95
C VAL A 228 -13.63 8.16 -3.91
N ASP A 229 -13.93 8.36 -5.19
CA ASP A 229 -13.83 7.33 -6.21
C ASP A 229 -12.37 6.95 -6.47
N TYR A 230 -11.47 7.94 -6.52
CA TYR A 230 -10.03 7.72 -6.65
C TYR A 230 -9.44 6.95 -5.47
N ALA A 231 -9.77 7.37 -4.24
CA ALA A 231 -9.32 6.67 -3.03
C ALA A 231 -9.82 5.22 -3.02
N SER A 232 -11.07 5.00 -3.44
CA SER A 232 -11.66 3.65 -3.56
C SER A 232 -10.97 2.79 -4.62
N ALA A 233 -10.59 3.36 -5.77
CA ALA A 233 -9.87 2.66 -6.82
C ALA A 233 -8.45 2.27 -6.37
N VAL A 234 -7.73 3.21 -5.74
CA VAL A 234 -6.39 2.97 -5.16
C VAL A 234 -6.43 1.87 -4.11
N TRP A 235 -7.41 1.92 -3.20
CA TRP A 235 -7.60 0.89 -2.18
C TRP A 235 -7.81 -0.50 -2.78
N LYS A 236 -8.73 -0.63 -3.75
CA LYS A 236 -9.04 -1.90 -4.43
C LYS A 236 -7.82 -2.45 -5.18
N ALA A 237 -7.07 -1.58 -5.86
CA ALA A 237 -5.83 -1.97 -6.53
C ALA A 237 -4.79 -2.47 -5.51
N ALA A 238 -4.60 -1.76 -4.41
CA ALA A 238 -3.68 -2.17 -3.34
C ALA A 238 -4.06 -3.53 -2.73
N GLU A 239 -5.34 -3.77 -2.46
CA GLU A 239 -5.82 -5.08 -2.00
C GLU A 239 -5.57 -6.21 -3.00
N HIS A 240 -5.76 -5.93 -4.30
CA HIS A 240 -5.51 -6.89 -5.36
C HIS A 240 -4.04 -7.31 -5.41
N PHE A 241 -3.12 -6.34 -5.39
CA PHE A 241 -1.68 -6.58 -5.50
C PHE A 241 -1.02 -7.02 -4.18
N ALA A 242 -1.62 -6.76 -3.03
CA ALA A 242 -1.08 -7.09 -1.70
C ALA A 242 -0.72 -8.58 -1.51
N ARG A 243 -1.30 -9.50 -2.30
CA ARG A 243 -0.95 -10.93 -2.24
C ARG A 243 0.42 -11.27 -2.81
N ARG A 244 0.95 -10.42 -3.68
CA ARG A 244 2.21 -10.64 -4.42
C ARG A 244 3.25 -9.60 -4.11
N GLU A 245 2.82 -8.40 -3.74
CA GLU A 245 3.67 -7.23 -3.58
C GLU A 245 3.58 -6.68 -2.17
N ASN A 246 4.72 -6.70 -1.47
CA ASN A 246 4.79 -6.31 -0.08
C ASN A 246 4.48 -4.82 0.12
N ASP A 247 4.93 -3.93 -0.76
CA ASP A 247 4.64 -2.49 -0.63
C ASP A 247 3.12 -2.22 -0.68
N ALA A 248 2.39 -2.93 -1.54
CA ALA A 248 0.93 -2.87 -1.57
C ALA A 248 0.32 -3.47 -0.28
N ALA A 249 0.87 -4.58 0.24
CA ALA A 249 0.42 -5.17 1.50
C ALA A 249 0.62 -4.27 2.72
N VAL A 250 1.79 -3.60 2.80
CA VAL A 250 2.12 -2.59 3.81
C VAL A 250 1.15 -1.43 3.70
N PHE A 251 0.91 -0.92 2.48
CA PHE A 251 0.00 0.20 2.27
C PHE A 251 -1.43 -0.13 2.72
N VAL A 252 -1.95 -1.30 2.36
CA VAL A 252 -3.26 -1.78 2.84
C VAL A 252 -3.29 -1.91 4.36
N ALA A 253 -2.20 -2.36 5.00
CA ALA A 253 -2.15 -2.49 6.44
C ALA A 253 -2.14 -1.13 7.16
N LEU A 254 -1.44 -0.14 6.60
CA LEU A 254 -1.43 1.24 7.09
C LEU A 254 -2.79 1.91 6.91
N LEU A 255 -3.40 1.77 5.72
CA LEU A 255 -4.73 2.30 5.44
C LEU A 255 -5.82 1.72 6.35
N ARG A 256 -5.64 0.49 6.84
CA ARG A 256 -6.55 -0.14 7.81
C ARG A 256 -6.17 0.11 9.27
N ASN A 257 -5.19 0.98 9.54
CA ASN A 257 -4.67 1.24 10.88
C ASN A 257 -4.29 -0.04 11.65
N ARG A 258 -3.78 -1.05 10.91
CA ARG A 258 -3.30 -2.33 11.50
C ARG A 258 -1.79 -2.33 11.72
N LEU A 259 -1.11 -1.39 11.08
CA LEU A 259 0.33 -1.23 11.08
C LEU A 259 0.64 0.22 11.44
N ASP A 260 1.67 0.44 12.23
CA ASP A 260 2.17 1.78 12.51
C ASP A 260 3.09 2.27 11.38
N GLU A 261 3.07 3.57 11.11
CA GLU A 261 3.94 4.20 10.10
C GLU A 261 5.44 4.00 10.36
N GLY A 262 5.85 3.73 11.61
CA GLY A 262 7.24 3.45 11.99
C GLY A 262 7.81 2.19 11.33
N PHE A 263 6.95 1.29 10.85
CA PHE A 263 7.37 0.13 10.07
C PHE A 263 8.08 0.49 8.75
N LEU A 264 7.74 1.64 8.13
CA LEU A 264 8.37 2.07 6.88
C LEU A 264 9.88 2.27 7.04
N ASP A 265 10.32 2.79 8.20
CA ASP A 265 11.72 2.93 8.53
C ASP A 265 12.41 1.59 8.77
N ILE A 266 11.71 0.64 9.40
CA ILE A 266 12.22 -0.72 9.61
C ILE A 266 12.46 -1.39 8.26
N LYS A 267 11.50 -1.29 7.32
CA LYS A 267 11.63 -1.84 5.98
C LYS A 267 12.81 -1.21 5.21
N ARG A 268 12.96 0.11 5.26
CA ARG A 268 14.07 0.84 4.63
C ARG A 268 15.44 0.48 5.22
N LYS A 269 15.53 0.30 6.54
CA LYS A 269 16.75 -0.18 7.20
C LYS A 269 17.09 -1.61 6.78
N LEU A 270 16.10 -2.50 6.67
CA LEU A 270 16.31 -3.86 6.21
C LEU A 270 16.79 -3.91 4.74
N GLN A 271 16.18 -3.11 3.86
CA GLN A 271 16.65 -2.94 2.47
C GLN A 271 18.13 -2.57 2.41
N SER A 272 18.52 -1.57 3.22
CA SER A 272 19.92 -1.10 3.29
C SER A 272 20.86 -2.19 3.82
N ALA A 273 20.45 -2.90 4.88
CA ALA A 273 21.23 -3.97 5.48
C ALA A 273 21.48 -5.15 4.53
N ILE A 274 20.49 -5.52 3.70
CA ILE A 274 20.65 -6.58 2.68
C ILE A 274 21.76 -6.20 1.69
N VAL A 275 21.75 -4.95 1.20
CA VAL A 275 22.75 -4.44 0.25
C VAL A 275 24.14 -4.39 0.88
N GLU A 276 24.24 -3.95 2.14
CA GLU A 276 25.49 -3.90 2.88
C GLU A 276 26.09 -5.30 3.13
N LEU A 277 25.25 -6.28 3.49
CA LEU A 277 25.70 -7.65 3.69
C LEU A 277 26.11 -8.32 2.38
N LEU A 278 25.41 -8.06 1.27
CA LEU A 278 25.87 -8.50 -0.06
C LEU A 278 27.23 -7.89 -0.42
N ARG A 279 27.43 -6.61 -0.13
CA ARG A 279 28.71 -5.93 -0.32
C ARG A 279 29.82 -6.57 0.52
N ALA A 280 29.54 -6.86 1.79
CA ALA A 280 30.48 -7.54 2.69
C ALA A 280 30.82 -8.95 2.19
N PHE A 281 29.81 -9.71 1.78
CA PHE A 281 29.97 -11.05 1.21
C PHE A 281 30.89 -11.04 -0.02
N PHE A 282 30.65 -10.16 -1.00
CA PHE A 282 31.50 -10.07 -2.19
C PHE A 282 32.89 -9.53 -1.91
N THR A 283 33.04 -8.64 -0.92
CA THR A 283 34.35 -8.13 -0.51
C THR A 283 35.20 -9.27 0.07
N ALA A 284 34.61 -10.12 0.93
CA ALA A 284 35.28 -11.28 1.50
C ALA A 284 35.63 -12.33 0.44
N ARG A 285 34.71 -12.58 -0.51
CA ARG A 285 34.89 -13.57 -1.59
C ARG A 285 35.82 -13.09 -2.70
N HIS A 286 35.99 -11.79 -2.87
CA HIS A 286 36.86 -11.19 -3.88
C HIS A 286 37.81 -10.12 -3.30
N PRO A 287 38.79 -10.48 -2.46
CA PRO A 287 39.67 -9.51 -1.80
C PRO A 287 40.50 -8.63 -2.75
N LYS A 288 40.70 -9.08 -4.01
CA LYS A 288 41.47 -8.36 -5.04
C LYS A 288 40.62 -7.39 -5.87
N LYS A 289 39.28 -7.41 -5.74
CA LYS A 289 38.39 -6.50 -6.49
C LYS A 289 38.28 -5.16 -5.76
N GLN A 290 38.37 -4.07 -6.51
CA GLN A 290 38.20 -2.72 -5.97
C GLN A 290 36.72 -2.39 -5.70
N GLY A 291 36.45 -1.37 -4.89
CA GLY A 291 35.10 -1.01 -4.44
C GLY A 291 34.08 -0.79 -5.57
N LYS A 292 34.50 -0.21 -6.71
CA LYS A 292 33.62 -0.05 -7.90
C LYS A 292 33.20 -1.39 -8.50
N ALA A 293 34.13 -2.35 -8.59
CA ALA A 293 33.84 -3.68 -9.10
C ALA A 293 32.94 -4.48 -8.14
N ILE A 294 33.11 -4.30 -6.83
CA ILE A 294 32.20 -4.89 -5.83
C ILE A 294 30.80 -4.28 -5.94
N ALA A 295 30.68 -2.96 -6.08
CA ALA A 295 29.38 -2.31 -6.27
C ALA A 295 28.65 -2.83 -7.51
N ALA A 296 29.36 -3.04 -8.63
CA ALA A 296 28.79 -3.64 -9.82
C ALA A 296 28.31 -5.08 -9.60
N LEU A 297 29.03 -5.90 -8.80
CA LEU A 297 28.56 -7.25 -8.46
C LEU A 297 27.28 -7.22 -7.63
N VAL A 298 27.19 -6.32 -6.65
CA VAL A 298 26.00 -6.15 -5.83
C VAL A 298 24.81 -5.75 -6.70
N GLN A 299 24.99 -4.75 -7.58
CA GLN A 299 23.94 -4.31 -8.49
C GLN A 299 23.50 -5.43 -9.44
N ASN A 300 24.46 -6.15 -10.04
CA ASN A 300 24.16 -7.29 -10.90
C ASN A 300 23.36 -8.39 -10.17
N ARG A 301 23.51 -8.54 -8.86
CA ARG A 301 22.70 -9.50 -8.08
C ARG A 301 21.31 -8.98 -7.78
N MET A 302 21.19 -7.69 -7.49
CA MET A 302 19.88 -7.06 -7.27
C MET A 302 19.00 -7.11 -8.51
N ASP A 303 19.62 -7.07 -9.70
CA ASP A 303 18.93 -7.10 -10.99
C ASP A 303 18.72 -8.54 -11.54
N ASP A 304 19.24 -9.57 -10.87
CA ASP A 304 19.28 -10.95 -11.38
C ASP A 304 18.96 -11.99 -10.28
N LEU A 305 19.46 -13.22 -10.45
CA LEU A 305 19.31 -14.33 -9.53
C LEU A 305 20.32 -14.28 -8.38
N LEU A 306 19.80 -14.31 -7.17
CA LEU A 306 20.53 -14.58 -5.95
C LEU A 306 20.81 -16.09 -5.85
N GLN A 307 22.01 -16.48 -5.45
CA GLN A 307 22.43 -17.88 -5.32
C GLN A 307 22.21 -18.41 -3.90
N GLU A 308 22.16 -19.74 -3.76
CA GLU A 308 21.92 -20.39 -2.47
C GLU A 308 22.90 -20.00 -1.37
N GLU A 309 24.19 -19.98 -1.68
CA GLU A 309 25.23 -19.55 -0.74
C GLU A 309 25.01 -18.10 -0.27
N GLU A 310 24.56 -17.23 -1.19
CA GLU A 310 24.38 -15.80 -0.96
C GLU A 310 23.21 -15.57 0.00
N TRP A 311 22.00 -16.10 -0.28
CA TRP A 311 20.87 -15.91 0.64
C TRP A 311 21.05 -16.62 1.97
N ARG A 312 21.74 -17.77 2.01
CA ARG A 312 22.00 -18.49 3.26
C ARG A 312 22.88 -17.64 4.18
N ASN A 313 23.91 -17.02 3.61
CA ASN A 313 24.79 -16.12 4.33
C ASN A 313 24.01 -14.91 4.87
N LEU A 314 23.24 -14.22 4.00
CA LEU A 314 22.43 -13.06 4.39
C LEU A 314 21.49 -13.37 5.56
N LEU A 315 20.71 -14.45 5.45
CA LEU A 315 19.73 -14.83 6.48
C LEU A 315 20.37 -15.26 7.79
N THR A 316 21.60 -15.78 7.77
CA THR A 316 22.32 -16.16 9.00
C THR A 316 22.82 -14.93 9.76
N TYR A 317 23.18 -13.85 9.05
CA TYR A 317 23.64 -12.60 9.68
C TYR A 317 22.51 -11.63 10.03
N LEU A 318 21.39 -11.64 9.29
CA LEU A 318 20.28 -10.71 9.52
C LEU A 318 19.35 -11.12 10.67
N TYR A 319 19.22 -12.41 10.93
CA TYR A 319 18.17 -12.95 11.80
C TYR A 319 18.75 -13.89 12.86
N GLU A 320 18.06 -13.94 14.00
CA GLU A 320 18.32 -14.93 15.04
C GLU A 320 18.15 -16.35 14.50
N PRO A 321 18.80 -17.38 15.08
CA PRO A 321 18.84 -18.73 14.52
C PRO A 321 17.46 -19.35 14.22
N GLN A 322 16.46 -19.10 15.06
CA GLN A 322 15.10 -19.61 14.88
C GLN A 322 14.39 -18.97 13.66
N ASP A 323 14.49 -17.65 13.54
CA ASP A 323 13.86 -16.89 12.46
C ASP A 323 14.60 -17.15 11.13
N SER A 324 15.93 -17.22 11.20
CA SER A 324 16.79 -17.61 10.08
C SER A 324 16.41 -18.98 9.53
N ALA A 325 16.22 -20.00 10.38
CA ALA A 325 15.79 -21.33 9.96
C ALA A 325 14.42 -21.31 9.26
N THR A 326 13.49 -20.50 9.77
CA THR A 326 12.16 -20.32 9.16
C THR A 326 12.26 -19.67 7.79
N LEU A 327 12.99 -18.56 7.68
CA LEU A 327 13.19 -17.84 6.43
C LEU A 327 13.95 -18.67 5.39
N LEU A 328 14.97 -19.41 5.81
CA LEU A 328 15.72 -20.33 4.95
C LEU A 328 14.80 -21.34 4.28
N ARG A 329 13.88 -21.93 5.06
CA ARG A 329 12.88 -22.87 4.53
C ARG A 329 11.94 -22.20 3.52
N LEU A 330 11.48 -20.98 3.81
CA LEU A 330 10.57 -20.24 2.92
C LEU A 330 11.26 -19.86 1.60
N VAL A 331 12.48 -19.32 1.66
CA VAL A 331 13.28 -18.96 0.49
C VAL A 331 13.62 -20.20 -0.33
N GLN A 332 14.03 -21.29 0.32
CA GLN A 332 14.34 -22.55 -0.36
C GLN A 332 13.12 -23.12 -1.09
N GLN A 333 11.94 -23.16 -0.45
CA GLN A 333 10.70 -23.59 -1.10
C GLN A 333 10.37 -22.72 -2.34
N LYS A 334 10.61 -21.41 -2.26
CA LYS A 334 10.38 -20.49 -3.38
C LYS A 334 11.38 -20.72 -4.52
N ALA A 335 12.66 -20.96 -4.19
CA ALA A 335 13.72 -21.28 -5.15
C ALA A 335 13.47 -22.61 -5.88
N GLU A 336 13.06 -23.66 -5.16
CA GLU A 336 12.73 -24.96 -5.73
C GLU A 336 11.54 -24.86 -6.70
N LYS A 337 10.51 -24.09 -6.34
CA LYS A 337 9.36 -23.81 -7.21
C LYS A 337 9.77 -23.05 -8.46
N TYR A 338 10.62 -22.03 -8.31
CA TYR A 338 11.16 -21.26 -9.43
C TYR A 338 11.96 -22.16 -10.39
N GLN A 339 12.84 -23.01 -9.87
CA GLN A 339 13.64 -23.93 -10.66
C GLN A 339 12.77 -24.96 -11.41
N THR A 340 11.74 -25.50 -10.75
CA THR A 340 10.79 -26.42 -11.39
C THR A 340 10.07 -25.77 -12.57
N LEU A 341 9.65 -24.51 -12.43
CA LEU A 341 9.02 -23.74 -13.50
C LEU A 341 10.00 -23.45 -14.65
N GLN A 342 11.29 -23.24 -14.35
CA GLN A 342 12.32 -23.04 -15.38
C GLN A 342 12.63 -24.33 -16.16
N LEU A 343 12.72 -25.48 -15.47
CA LEU A 343 12.94 -26.79 -16.09
C LEU A 343 11.80 -27.22 -17.02
N GLN A 344 10.57 -26.75 -16.78
CA GLN A 344 9.46 -26.95 -17.73
C GLN A 344 9.60 -26.11 -19.00
N ARG A 345 10.38 -25.02 -18.97
CA ARG A 345 10.57 -24.09 -20.09
C ARG A 345 11.85 -24.37 -20.89
N GLN A 346 12.79 -25.15 -20.37
CA GLN A 346 14.08 -25.46 -21.02
C GLN A 346 14.37 -26.97 -21.06
N LYS A 347 15.03 -27.44 -22.14
CA LYS A 347 15.50 -28.84 -22.25
C LYS A 347 16.51 -29.14 -21.13
N PRO A 348 16.40 -30.27 -20.42
CA PRO A 348 17.30 -30.61 -19.33
C PRO A 348 18.73 -30.82 -19.85
N GLN A 349 19.69 -30.07 -19.30
CA GLN A 349 21.11 -30.36 -19.48
C GLN A 349 21.56 -31.43 -18.48
N PRO A 350 22.22 -32.53 -18.89
CA PRO A 350 22.31 -33.73 -18.04
C PRO A 350 23.39 -33.74 -16.96
N ASN A 351 24.15 -32.67 -16.71
CA ASN A 351 25.41 -32.82 -15.96
C ASN A 351 25.81 -31.70 -14.98
N GLU A 352 24.93 -30.74 -14.67
CA GLU A 352 25.22 -29.74 -13.64
C GLU A 352 24.41 -30.03 -12.37
N LYS A 353 25.09 -30.00 -11.21
CA LYS A 353 24.39 -30.00 -9.91
C LYS A 353 23.38 -28.85 -9.94
N PRO A 354 22.12 -29.06 -9.53
CA PRO A 354 21.17 -27.97 -9.43
C PRO A 354 21.63 -27.00 -8.34
N SER A 355 22.27 -25.90 -8.75
CA SER A 355 22.47 -24.74 -7.88
C SER A 355 21.11 -24.07 -7.73
N LEU A 356 20.57 -24.04 -6.52
CA LEU A 356 19.34 -23.29 -6.27
C LEU A 356 19.63 -21.80 -6.46
N ALA A 357 18.75 -21.14 -7.21
CA ALA A 357 18.81 -19.71 -7.46
C ALA A 357 17.39 -19.13 -7.48
N LEU A 358 17.24 -17.86 -7.11
CA LEU A 358 15.97 -17.18 -6.94
C LEU A 358 16.13 -15.72 -7.35
N PRO A 359 15.19 -15.11 -8.09
CA PRO A 359 15.22 -13.68 -8.35
C PRO A 359 15.35 -12.89 -7.05
N PHE A 360 16.21 -11.87 -7.03
CA PHE A 360 16.42 -11.05 -5.83
C PHE A 360 15.11 -10.41 -5.33
N THR A 361 14.28 -9.94 -6.25
CA THR A 361 12.94 -9.42 -5.94
C THR A 361 12.07 -10.45 -5.22
N ASP A 362 12.11 -11.72 -5.64
CA ASP A 362 11.36 -12.78 -4.97
C ASP A 362 11.88 -13.11 -3.58
N PHE A 363 13.19 -13.01 -3.36
CA PHE A 363 13.82 -13.12 -2.05
C PHE A 363 13.35 -11.99 -1.13
N GLU A 364 13.41 -10.74 -1.59
CA GLU A 364 12.93 -9.57 -0.86
C GLU A 364 11.48 -9.70 -0.42
N GLN A 365 10.58 -10.15 -1.29
CA GLN A 365 9.16 -10.35 -0.96
C GLN A 365 8.97 -11.34 0.19
N VAL A 366 9.80 -12.38 0.31
CA VAL A 366 9.75 -13.32 1.44
C VAL A 366 10.16 -12.63 2.74
N LEU A 367 11.27 -11.90 2.72
CA LEU A 367 11.79 -11.21 3.90
C LEU A 367 10.83 -10.13 4.38
N TYR A 368 10.35 -9.28 3.48
CA TYR A 368 9.44 -8.20 3.83
C TYR A 368 8.07 -8.73 4.25
N GLY A 369 7.59 -9.82 3.62
CA GLY A 369 6.37 -10.49 4.05
C GLY A 369 6.47 -11.04 5.48
N TYR A 370 7.61 -11.65 5.82
CA TYR A 370 7.86 -12.15 7.18
C TYR A 370 7.92 -11.01 8.21
N GLN A 371 8.61 -9.91 7.91
CA GLN A 371 8.68 -8.74 8.78
C GLN A 371 7.33 -8.08 8.99
N LEU A 372 6.55 -7.92 7.91
CA LEU A 372 5.21 -7.37 7.98
C LEU A 372 4.31 -8.24 8.86
N GLN A 373 4.31 -9.55 8.64
CA GLN A 373 3.49 -10.47 9.44
C GLN A 373 3.89 -10.42 10.92
N GLY A 374 5.19 -10.47 11.24
CA GLY A 374 5.66 -10.38 12.61
C GLY A 374 5.27 -9.05 13.29
N ARG A 375 5.30 -7.93 12.56
CA ARG A 375 4.83 -6.64 13.09
C ARG A 375 3.32 -6.62 13.31
N LEU A 376 2.53 -7.17 12.39
CA LEU A 376 1.08 -7.28 12.54
C LEU A 376 0.69 -8.14 13.73
N ASP A 377 1.36 -9.28 13.91
CA ASP A 377 1.12 -10.19 15.05
C ASP A 377 1.49 -9.51 16.37
N LEU A 378 2.62 -8.77 16.40
CA LEU A 378 3.02 -7.98 17.56
C LEU A 378 1.97 -6.95 17.96
N LEU A 379 1.35 -6.28 16.99
CA LEU A 379 0.38 -5.21 17.22
C LEU A 379 -1.05 -5.70 17.41
N ASP A 380 -1.37 -6.96 17.14
CA ASP A 380 -2.78 -7.41 17.05
C ASP A 380 -3.56 -7.21 18.37
N ASN A 381 -2.94 -7.50 19.51
CA ASN A 381 -3.56 -7.28 20.82
C ASN A 381 -3.76 -5.78 21.11
N PHE A 382 -2.75 -4.96 20.79
CA PHE A 382 -2.84 -3.52 20.95
C PHE A 382 -3.94 -2.93 20.05
N ARG A 383 -4.00 -3.35 18.78
CA ARG A 383 -5.03 -2.94 17.83
C ARG A 383 -6.43 -3.24 18.36
N ARG A 384 -6.68 -4.44 18.88
CA ARG A 384 -7.99 -4.76 19.47
C ARG A 384 -8.36 -3.80 20.61
N ALA A 385 -7.41 -3.50 21.50
CA ALA A 385 -7.64 -2.56 22.59
C ALA A 385 -7.85 -1.12 22.09
N PHE A 386 -7.15 -0.71 21.04
CA PHE A 386 -7.33 0.59 20.41
C PHE A 386 -8.72 0.71 19.74
N GLU A 387 -9.16 -0.34 19.04
CA GLU A 387 -10.49 -0.43 18.41
C GLU A 387 -11.66 -0.38 19.40
N GLU A 388 -11.43 -0.71 20.68
CA GLU A 388 -12.44 -0.52 21.74
C GLU A 388 -12.68 0.96 22.07
N LEU A 389 -11.69 1.82 21.80
CA LEU A 389 -11.73 3.27 22.03
C LEU A 389 -12.06 4.04 20.75
N ASP A 390 -11.64 3.53 19.59
CA ASP A 390 -11.91 4.08 18.26
C ASP A 390 -13.27 3.60 17.73
N THR A 391 -14.35 4.21 18.23
CA THR A 391 -15.74 3.81 17.90
C THR A 391 -16.05 3.90 16.42
N ASP A 392 -15.43 4.87 15.73
CA ASP A 392 -15.67 5.16 14.32
C ASP A 392 -14.74 4.36 13.41
N ARG A 393 -13.73 3.67 13.98
CA ARG A 393 -12.73 2.85 13.28
C ARG A 393 -11.95 3.62 12.23
N VAL A 394 -11.64 4.88 12.52
CA VAL A 394 -10.92 5.79 11.62
C VAL A 394 -9.42 5.86 11.93
N GLY A 395 -8.96 5.11 12.93
CA GLY A 395 -7.58 5.10 13.39
C GLY A 395 -7.21 6.29 14.27
N VAL A 396 -8.21 6.97 14.85
CA VAL A 396 -8.03 8.17 15.68
C VAL A 396 -8.88 8.04 16.92
N ILE A 397 -8.29 8.31 18.08
CA ILE A 397 -9.00 8.41 19.35
C ILE A 397 -8.84 9.80 19.97
N GLY A 398 -9.86 10.22 20.70
CA GLY A 398 -9.78 11.38 21.57
C GLY A 398 -8.92 11.12 22.80
N ARG A 399 -8.73 12.15 23.62
CA ARG A 399 -8.03 12.08 24.90
C ARG A 399 -8.80 11.14 25.84
N PRO A 400 -8.16 10.08 26.34
CA PRO A 400 -8.80 9.23 27.33
C PRO A 400 -8.92 9.98 28.66
N GLU A 401 -10.10 9.96 29.28
CA GLU A 401 -10.36 10.62 30.58
C GLU A 401 -9.43 10.13 31.72
N CYS A 402 -8.88 8.92 31.58
CA CYS A 402 -8.04 8.25 32.58
C CYS A 402 -6.54 8.20 32.19
N ALA A 403 -6.12 8.92 31.14
CA ALA A 403 -4.76 8.81 30.64
C ALA A 403 -3.73 9.54 31.53
N VAL A 404 -2.54 8.94 31.65
CA VAL A 404 -1.39 9.52 32.33
C VAL A 404 -0.98 10.79 31.57
N THR A 405 -1.03 11.94 32.24
CA THR A 405 -0.86 13.28 31.66
C THR A 405 0.38 13.38 30.76
N LYS A 406 1.49 12.79 31.19
CA LYS A 406 2.77 12.80 30.46
C LYS A 406 2.76 12.02 29.13
N LEU A 407 2.02 10.93 29.03
CA LEU A 407 1.91 10.16 27.78
C LEU A 407 1.05 10.92 26.77
N VAL A 408 -0.04 11.53 27.23
CA VAL A 408 -0.91 12.37 26.41
C VAL A 408 -0.15 13.60 25.90
N GLU A 409 0.64 14.26 26.75
CA GLU A 409 1.50 15.38 26.32
C GLU A 409 2.53 14.97 25.25
N THR A 410 2.94 13.70 25.24
CA THR A 410 3.86 13.19 24.20
C THR A 410 3.12 12.87 22.89
N LEU A 411 1.91 12.33 22.99
CA LEU A 411 1.11 11.88 21.84
C LEU A 411 0.33 13.03 21.17
N ASP A 412 -0.08 14.01 21.95
CA ASP A 412 -0.85 15.19 21.52
C ASP A 412 -0.27 16.45 22.19
N PRO A 413 0.94 16.89 21.79
CA PRO A 413 1.64 18.01 22.43
C PRO A 413 0.92 19.36 22.27
N PHE A 414 0.01 19.46 21.30
CA PHE A 414 -0.72 20.68 20.97
C PHE A 414 -2.18 20.65 21.43
N ASN A 415 -2.61 19.61 22.16
CA ASN A 415 -3.94 19.51 22.76
C ASN A 415 -5.07 19.58 21.71
N HIS A 416 -4.90 18.88 20.59
CA HIS A 416 -5.91 18.74 19.55
C HIS A 416 -7.00 17.73 19.88
N ASP A 417 -6.82 16.93 20.94
CA ASP A 417 -7.73 15.84 21.26
C ASP A 417 -7.75 14.76 20.16
N VAL A 418 -6.60 14.57 19.50
CA VAL A 418 -6.43 13.67 18.36
C VAL A 418 -5.16 12.85 18.58
N ILE A 419 -5.33 11.54 18.77
CA ILE A 419 -4.22 10.58 18.87
C ILE A 419 -4.42 9.53 17.78
N THR A 420 -3.50 9.45 16.83
CA THR A 420 -3.55 8.44 15.76
C THR A 420 -3.10 7.07 16.26
N PHE A 421 -3.56 5.99 15.60
CA PHE A 421 -3.09 4.63 15.86
C PHE A 421 -1.56 4.54 15.74
N SER A 422 -0.98 5.14 14.70
CA SER A 422 0.46 5.17 14.46
C SER A 422 1.22 5.80 15.63
N ASP A 423 0.78 6.96 16.12
CA ASP A 423 1.45 7.65 17.24
C ASP A 423 1.37 6.84 18.53
N ALA A 424 0.17 6.33 18.85
CA ALA A 424 -0.05 5.51 20.04
C ALA A 424 0.77 4.21 19.99
N ALA A 425 0.74 3.49 18.87
CA ALA A 425 1.48 2.25 18.68
C ALA A 425 3.00 2.47 18.79
N ASN A 426 3.51 3.56 18.22
CA ASN A 426 4.94 3.89 18.28
C ASN A 426 5.38 4.25 19.70
N ALA A 427 4.61 5.07 20.41
CA ALA A 427 4.93 5.47 21.78
C ALA A 427 4.90 4.28 22.76
N LEU A 428 3.92 3.37 22.57
CA LEU A 428 3.70 2.22 23.45
C LEU A 428 4.44 0.96 23.00
N LEU A 429 5.22 1.01 21.91
CA LEU A 429 5.89 -0.16 21.36
C LEU A 429 6.75 -0.95 22.38
N PRO A 430 7.51 -0.31 23.30
CA PRO A 430 8.23 -1.04 24.36
C PRO A 430 7.30 -1.82 25.29
N ASP A 431 6.12 -1.27 25.61
CA ASP A 431 5.13 -1.91 26.46
C ASP A 431 4.41 -3.05 25.75
N ILE A 432 4.06 -2.86 24.47
CA ILE A 432 3.47 -3.89 23.63
C ILE A 432 4.39 -5.12 23.56
N ARG A 433 5.70 -4.90 23.35
CA ARG A 433 6.70 -5.98 23.36
C ARG A 433 6.75 -6.71 24.71
N ARG A 434 6.79 -5.96 25.82
CA ARG A 434 6.81 -6.53 27.17
C ARG A 434 5.55 -7.36 27.46
N ALA A 435 4.37 -6.89 27.05
CA ALA A 435 3.11 -7.60 27.23
C ALA A 435 3.12 -8.94 26.50
N ASN A 436 3.55 -8.95 25.22
CA ASN A 436 3.55 -10.17 24.41
C ASN A 436 4.49 -11.26 24.96
N THR A 437 5.66 -10.89 25.50
CA THR A 437 6.57 -11.87 26.14
C THR A 437 5.98 -12.52 27.39
N LYS A 438 5.15 -11.80 28.15
CA LYS A 438 4.48 -12.33 29.35
C LYS A 438 3.40 -13.35 28.96
N THR A 439 2.61 -13.09 27.94
CA THR A 439 1.61 -14.04 27.42
C THR A 439 2.23 -15.37 27.00
N ASP A 440 3.38 -15.37 26.31
CA ASP A 440 4.04 -16.61 25.89
C ASP A 440 4.58 -17.44 27.08
N SER A 441 5.08 -16.77 28.12
CA SER A 441 5.53 -17.44 29.34
C SER A 441 4.38 -18.04 30.15
N THR A 442 3.21 -17.38 30.18
CA THR A 442 2.06 -17.80 31.00
C THR A 442 1.33 -18.99 30.38
N THR A 443 1.24 -19.05 29.04
CA THR A 443 0.68 -20.19 28.30
C THR A 443 1.55 -21.44 28.46
N THR A 444 2.87 -21.27 28.59
CA THR A 444 3.80 -22.38 28.85
C THR A 444 3.68 -22.91 30.29
N SER A 445 3.43 -22.03 31.28
CA SER A 445 3.25 -22.44 32.68
C SER A 445 1.92 -23.13 32.99
N GLN A 446 0.83 -22.83 32.26
CA GLN A 446 -0.46 -23.50 32.47
C GLN A 446 -0.52 -24.94 31.90
N SER A 447 0.39 -25.32 30.99
CA SER A 447 0.49 -26.71 30.52
C SER A 447 1.20 -27.66 31.50
N LYS A 448 1.94 -27.13 32.48
CA LYS A 448 2.69 -27.94 33.47
C LYS A 448 1.93 -28.25 34.77
N ILE A 449 0.78 -27.60 35.03
CA ILE A 449 0.03 -27.80 36.30
C ILE A 449 -1.12 -28.82 36.15
N LYS A 450 -1.52 -29.21 34.93
CA LYS A 450 -2.57 -30.23 34.70
C LYS A 450 -2.08 -31.69 34.64
N LYS A 451 -0.83 -31.98 35.01
CA LYS A 451 -0.27 -33.35 34.98
C LYS A 451 0.16 -33.92 36.33
N ILE A 452 -0.24 -33.29 37.45
CA ILE A 452 -0.05 -33.82 38.81
C ILE A 452 -1.38 -33.74 39.56
N THR A 453 -2.37 -34.49 39.08
CA THR A 453 -3.50 -35.06 39.83
C THR A 453 -4.41 -35.72 38.80
N SER A 454 -4.06 -36.95 38.41
CA SER A 454 -5.03 -38.03 38.18
C SER A 454 -4.32 -39.35 38.02
#